data_AF-A0A846F1L1-F1
#
_entry.id   AF-A0A846F1L1-F1
#
_cell.length_a   1.000
_cell.length_b   1.000
_cell.length_c   1.000
_cell.angle_alpha   90.00
_cell.angle_beta   90.00
_cell.angle_gamma   90.00
#
_symmetry.space_group_name_H-M   'P 1'
#
loop_
_entity.id
_entity.type
_entity.pdbx_description
1 polymer ?
#
loop_
_entity_poly.entity_id
_entity_poly.type
_entity_poly.pdbx_seq_one_letter_code
_entity_poly.pdbx_strand_id
1 'polypeptide(L)'
;MARRRKRKSRRRQEGRRILEQVAQYSIESGEDKPVTAARKFIHAQGIVPPAVLLVRRNEHTTDRYFWAEKGLFGAQYVEENHFLFPSLKVLTEAKTPDKKQIFSSTPNIIKV
;
A
#
# COMPACT_ATOMS: atom_id res chain seq x y z
N MET A 1 -23.97 -5.46 27.97
CA MET A 1 -23.05 -4.30 27.87
C MET A 1 -22.49 -4.21 26.45
N ALA A 2 -23.13 -3.44 25.57
CA ALA A 2 -22.62 -3.24 24.21
C ALA A 2 -21.41 -2.31 24.26
N ARG A 3 -20.20 -2.84 24.02
CA ARG A 3 -18.97 -2.04 23.86
C ARG A 3 -19.18 -1.06 22.69
N ARG A 4 -19.50 0.20 23.01
CA ARG A 4 -19.61 1.32 22.06
C ARG A 4 -18.31 1.37 21.26
N ARG A 5 -18.34 0.87 20.02
CA ARG A 5 -17.16 0.82 19.14
C ARG A 5 -16.63 2.24 18.97
N LYS A 6 -15.42 2.49 19.47
CA LYS A 6 -14.72 3.77 19.33
C LYS A 6 -14.68 4.12 17.85
N ARG A 7 -15.26 5.26 17.48
CA ARG A 7 -15.40 5.72 16.08
C ARG A 7 -14.01 5.68 15.44
N LYS A 8 -13.80 4.83 14.44
CA LYS A 8 -12.51 4.78 13.72
C LYS A 8 -12.25 6.16 13.12
N SER A 9 -11.06 6.71 13.36
CA SER A 9 -10.66 8.01 12.82
C SER A 9 -10.83 8.05 11.31
N ARG A 10 -11.35 9.17 10.78
CA ARG A 10 -11.56 9.39 9.34
C ARG A 10 -10.28 9.08 8.54
N ARG A 11 -9.12 9.45 9.08
CA ARG A 11 -7.79 9.15 8.51
C ARG A 11 -7.50 7.66 8.33
N ARG A 12 -7.82 6.83 9.33
CA ARG A 12 -7.63 5.35 9.22
C ARG A 12 -8.62 4.72 8.24
N GLN A 13 -9.84 5.28 8.12
CA GLN A 13 -10.80 4.81 7.12
C GLN A 13 -10.34 5.12 5.69
N GLU A 14 -9.74 6.29 5.47
CA GLU A 14 -9.11 6.66 4.20
C GLU A 14 -7.92 5.76 3.89
N GLY A 15 -6.98 5.58 4.83
CA GLY A 15 -5.85 4.67 4.67
C GLY A 15 -6.28 3.24 4.30
N ARG A 16 -7.31 2.72 4.97
CA ARG A 16 -7.86 1.39 4.65
C ARG A 16 -8.49 1.33 3.25
N ARG A 17 -9.25 2.35 2.86
CA ARG A 17 -9.85 2.43 1.52
C ARG A 17 -8.80 2.45 0.42
N ILE A 18 -7.68 3.14 0.64
CA ILE A 18 -6.59 3.21 -0.34
C ILE A 18 -5.91 1.84 -0.44
N LEU A 19 -5.60 1.20 0.69
CA LEU A 19 -4.98 -0.14 0.69
C LEU A 19 -5.87 -1.20 0.02
N GLU A 20 -7.20 -1.07 0.12
CA GLU A 20 -8.14 -1.96 -0.57
C GLU A 20 -8.09 -1.83 -2.10
N GLN A 21 -7.64 -0.68 -2.63
CA GLN A 21 -7.48 -0.46 -4.07
C GLN A 21 -6.16 -1.00 -4.62
N VAL A 22 -5.20 -1.29 -3.75
CA VAL A 22 -3.88 -1.79 -4.12
C VAL A 22 -3.93 -3.30 -4.34
N ALA A 23 -3.09 -3.84 -5.23
CA ALA A 23 -3.00 -5.28 -5.48
C ALA A 23 -2.71 -6.07 -4.19
N GLN A 24 -3.54 -7.07 -3.89
CA GLN A 24 -3.44 -7.89 -2.68
C GLN A 24 -3.02 -9.31 -3.05
N TYR A 25 -1.99 -9.81 -2.38
CA TYR A 25 -1.46 -11.16 -2.56
C TYR A 25 -1.56 -11.91 -1.25
N SER A 26 -2.11 -13.13 -1.29
CA SER A 26 -2.19 -14.02 -0.14
C SER A 26 -1.15 -15.11 -0.26
N ILE A 27 -0.31 -15.26 0.77
CA ILE A 27 0.75 -16.26 0.83
C ILE A 27 0.77 -16.96 2.19
N GLU A 28 1.30 -18.17 2.22
CA GLU A 28 1.50 -18.92 3.46
C GLU A 28 2.96 -18.77 3.91
N SER A 29 3.17 -18.50 5.20
CA SER A 29 4.54 -18.27 5.72
C SER A 29 5.36 -19.56 5.80
N GLY A 30 4.68 -20.72 5.80
CA GLY A 30 5.32 -22.03 5.89
C GLY A 30 6.23 -22.11 7.13
N GLU A 31 7.48 -22.52 6.91
CA GLU A 31 8.50 -22.64 7.95
C GLU A 31 9.27 -21.33 8.21
N ASP A 32 9.20 -20.37 7.29
CA ASP A 32 9.92 -19.11 7.37
C ASP A 32 9.16 -18.06 8.21
N LYS A 33 9.92 -17.10 8.76
CA LYS A 33 9.32 -15.91 9.39
C LYS A 33 8.45 -15.15 8.36
N PRO A 34 7.29 -14.58 8.76
CA PRO A 34 6.36 -13.94 7.82
C PRO A 34 6.99 -12.85 6.95
N VAL A 35 7.87 -12.03 7.54
CA VAL A 35 8.61 -10.98 6.82
C VAL A 35 9.53 -11.56 5.75
N THR A 36 10.19 -12.67 6.05
CA THR A 36 11.11 -13.36 5.14
C THR A 36 10.34 -13.99 3.99
N ALA A 37 9.25 -14.69 4.30
CA ALA A 37 8.36 -15.28 3.29
C ALA A 37 7.80 -14.21 2.34
N ALA A 38 7.36 -13.07 2.87
CA ALA A 38 6.89 -11.94 2.06
C ALA A 38 7.97 -11.42 1.11
N ARG A 39 9.21 -11.21 1.61
CA ARG A 39 10.33 -10.76 0.76
C ARG A 39 10.66 -11.77 -0.33
N LYS A 40 10.80 -13.06 0.04
CA LYS A 40 11.05 -14.13 -0.93
C LYS A 40 9.97 -14.14 -2.02
N PHE A 41 8.70 -13.99 -1.63
CA PHE A 41 7.59 -13.95 -2.57
C PHE A 41 7.66 -12.74 -3.52
N ILE A 42 7.94 -11.55 -3.00
CA ILE A 42 8.11 -10.34 -3.83
C ILE A 42 9.23 -10.52 -4.85
N HIS A 43 10.38 -11.06 -4.43
CA HIS A 43 11.51 -11.31 -5.32
C HIS A 43 11.23 -12.43 -6.33
N ALA A 44 10.51 -13.49 -5.92
CA ALA A 44 10.18 -14.61 -6.79
C ALA A 44 9.12 -14.25 -7.86
N GLN A 45 8.08 -13.49 -7.49
CA GLN A 45 7.05 -13.02 -8.43
C GLN A 45 7.42 -11.74 -9.17
N GLY A 46 8.46 -11.01 -8.73
CA GLY A 46 8.81 -9.70 -9.30
C GLY A 46 7.74 -8.64 -9.02
N ILE A 47 7.16 -8.63 -7.83
CA ILE A 47 6.04 -7.72 -7.50
C ILE A 47 6.54 -6.28 -7.46
N VAL A 48 5.94 -5.44 -8.30
CA VAL A 48 6.18 -4.01 -8.34
C VAL A 48 5.35 -3.32 -7.25
N PRO A 49 5.90 -2.37 -6.49
CA PRO A 49 5.11 -1.56 -5.56
C PRO A 49 4.13 -0.65 -6.32
N PRO A 50 2.98 -0.27 -5.72
CA PRO A 50 2.47 -0.61 -4.39
C PRO A 50 1.75 -1.98 -4.39
N ALA A 51 1.99 -2.81 -3.37
CA ALA A 51 1.29 -4.09 -3.21
C ALA A 51 1.04 -4.39 -1.72
N VAL A 52 -0.01 -5.15 -1.40
CA VAL A 52 -0.29 -5.65 -0.04
C VAL A 52 -0.06 -7.15 -0.03
N LEU A 53 0.68 -7.65 0.95
CA LEU A 53 0.92 -9.07 1.17
C LEU A 53 0.26 -9.52 2.47
N LEU A 54 -0.65 -10.48 2.34
CA LEU A 54 -1.31 -11.18 3.42
C LEU A 54 -0.54 -12.46 3.66
N VAL A 55 0.25 -12.50 4.72
CA VAL A 55 1.06 -13.65 5.08
C VAL A 55 0.36 -14.44 6.16
N ARG A 56 -0.22 -15.58 5.80
CA ARG A 56 -0.86 -16.48 6.74
C ARG A 56 0.22 -17.27 7.47
N ARG A 57 0.43 -16.96 8.75
CA ARG A 57 1.36 -17.68 9.62
C ARG A 57 0.74 -19.00 10.06
N ASN A 58 -0.48 -18.92 10.60
CA ASN A 58 -1.30 -20.06 11.01
C ASN A 58 -2.72 -19.85 10.49
N GLU A 59 -3.59 -20.85 10.66
CA GLU A 59 -4.99 -20.76 10.28
C GLU A 59 -5.70 -19.51 10.85
N HIS A 60 -5.37 -19.14 12.09
CA HIS A 60 -5.99 -18.03 12.82
C HIS A 60 -5.21 -16.71 12.79
N THR A 61 -4.00 -16.69 12.20
CA THR A 61 -3.10 -15.53 12.27
C THR A 61 -2.59 -15.18 10.88
N THR A 62 -2.97 -13.99 10.42
CA THR A 62 -2.50 -13.43 9.15
C THR A 62 -1.83 -12.09 9.41
N ASP A 63 -0.53 -12.05 9.15
CA ASP A 63 0.27 -10.84 9.16
C ASP A 63 0.04 -10.07 7.85
N ARG A 64 -0.15 -8.75 7.95
CA ARG A 64 -0.39 -7.90 6.77
C ARG A 64 0.79 -6.98 6.55
N TYR A 65 1.40 -7.09 5.40
CA TYR A 65 2.50 -6.26 4.96
C TYR A 65 2.11 -5.45 3.73
N PHE A 66 2.75 -4.30 3.55
CA PHE A 66 2.62 -3.41 2.42
C PHE A 66 3.99 -3.22 1.81
N TRP A 67 4.10 -3.57 0.53
CA TRP A 67 5.27 -3.36 -0.29
C TRP A 67 5.22 -1.97 -0.91
N ALA A 68 6.08 -1.09 -0.42
CA ALA A 68 6.32 0.24 -0.95
C ALA A 68 7.64 0.27 -1.72
N GLU A 69 7.85 1.33 -2.51
CA GLU A 69 9.12 1.59 -3.21
C GLU A 69 10.33 1.61 -2.28
N LYS A 70 10.16 2.10 -1.05
CA LYS A 70 11.23 2.14 -0.04
C LYS A 70 11.45 0.80 0.68
N GLY A 71 10.51 -0.13 0.60
CA GLY A 71 10.59 -1.43 1.29
C GLY A 71 9.26 -1.96 1.82
N LEU A 72 9.35 -3.01 2.65
CA LEU A 72 8.21 -3.70 3.23
C LEU A 72 7.84 -3.10 4.59
N PHE A 73 6.60 -2.66 4.74
CA PHE A 73 6.06 -2.07 5.96
C PHE A 73 4.87 -2.88 6.48
N GLY A 74 4.52 -2.76 7.76
CA GLY A 74 3.28 -3.34 8.27
C GLY A 74 2.06 -2.56 7.75
N ALA A 75 1.02 -3.25 7.28
CA ALA A 75 -0.16 -2.59 6.71
C ALA A 75 -0.83 -1.65 7.72
N GLN A 76 -0.84 -2.01 9.01
CA GLN A 76 -1.37 -1.16 10.08
C GLN A 76 -0.63 0.19 10.18
N TYR A 77 0.70 0.18 10.03
CA TYR A 77 1.49 1.41 10.03
C TYR A 77 1.13 2.29 8.82
N VAL A 78 0.89 1.67 7.67
CA VAL A 78 0.52 2.37 6.44
C VAL A 78 -0.91 2.92 6.51
N GLU A 79 -1.86 2.21 7.12
CA GLU A 79 -3.21 2.74 7.38
C GLU A 79 -3.17 4.06 8.17
N GLU A 80 -2.24 4.15 9.13
CA GLU A 80 -2.06 5.34 9.97
C GLU A 80 -1.25 6.44 9.30
N ASN A 81 -0.27 6.08 8.47
CA ASN A 81 0.70 6.98 7.86
C ASN A 81 0.59 7.06 6.34
N HIS A 82 -0.59 6.81 5.77
CA HIS A 82 -0.80 6.76 4.31
C HIS A 82 -0.34 8.04 3.59
N PHE A 83 -0.36 9.19 4.26
CA PHE A 83 0.12 10.47 3.74
C PHE A 83 1.65 10.54 3.57
N LEU A 84 2.43 9.64 4.18
CA LEU A 84 3.88 9.57 3.99
C LEU A 84 4.28 8.85 2.70
N PHE A 85 3.35 8.11 2.08
CA PHE A 85 3.60 7.33 0.89
C PHE A 85 3.11 8.10 -0.35
N PRO A 86 4.02 8.69 -1.16
CA PRO A 86 3.62 9.44 -2.36
C PRO A 86 2.84 8.56 -3.34
N SER A 87 3.18 7.27 -3.47
CA SER A 87 2.48 6.30 -4.32
C SER A 87 1.00 6.09 -3.89
N LEU A 88 0.67 6.32 -2.62
CA LEU A 88 -0.71 6.24 -2.11
C LEU A 88 -1.47 7.58 -2.24
N LYS A 89 -0.76 8.72 -2.22
CA LYS A 89 -1.37 10.03 -2.46
C LYS A 89 -2.00 10.12 -3.84
N VAL A 90 -1.31 9.62 -4.88
CA VAL A 90 -1.84 9.60 -6.25
C VAL A 90 -3.19 8.87 -6.31
N LEU A 91 -3.32 7.74 -5.61
CA LEU A 91 -4.59 6.98 -5.53
C LEU A 91 -5.68 7.74 -4.76
N THR A 92 -5.29 8.56 -3.79
CA THR A 92 -6.21 9.39 -3.00
C THR A 92 -6.71 10.58 -3.81
N GLU A 93 -5.81 11.24 -4.55
CA GLU A 93 -6.09 12.42 -5.38
C GLU A 93 -6.88 12.06 -6.65
N ALA A 94 -6.66 10.88 -7.23
CA ALA A 94 -7.44 10.37 -8.36
C ALA A 94 -8.94 10.17 -8.07
N LYS A 95 -9.35 10.25 -6.80
CA LYS A 95 -10.76 10.20 -6.38
C LYS A 95 -11.47 11.55 -6.41
N THR A 96 -10.74 12.62 -6.72
CA THR A 96 -11.31 13.87 -7.24
C THR A 96 -11.27 13.79 -8.76
N PRO A 97 -12.41 13.72 -9.46
CA PRO A 97 -12.43 13.79 -10.91
C PRO A 97 -12.19 15.25 -11.32
N ASP A 98 -10.97 15.74 -11.19
CA ASP A 98 -10.58 16.98 -11.83
C ASP A 98 -9.46 16.70 -12.82
N LYS A 99 -9.88 16.64 -14.08
CA LYS A 99 -9.03 16.85 -15.24
C LYS A 99 -8.04 17.97 -14.93
N LYS A 100 -6.75 17.66 -15.01
CA LYS A 100 -5.71 18.47 -15.69
C LYS A 100 -4.35 17.79 -15.52
N GLN A 101 -4.08 16.80 -16.36
CA GLN A 101 -2.72 16.63 -16.85
C GLN A 101 -2.41 17.87 -17.70
N ILE A 102 -1.78 18.87 -17.09
CA ILE A 102 -1.13 19.94 -17.84
C ILE A 102 0.19 19.34 -18.30
N PHE A 103 0.22 18.90 -19.56
CA PHE A 103 1.45 18.73 -20.31
C PHE A 103 2.19 20.07 -20.30
N SER A 104 3.34 20.12 -19.65
CA SER A 104 4.31 21.19 -19.87
C SER A 104 5.71 20.59 -19.99
N SER A 105 5.97 19.95 -21.12
CA SER A 105 7.32 19.78 -21.65
C SER A 105 7.46 20.71 -22.86
N THR A 106 7.84 21.96 -22.60
CA THR A 106 8.33 22.88 -23.64
C THR A 106 9.70 22.41 -24.11
N PRO A 107 9.93 22.25 -25.43
CA PRO A 107 11.27 22.01 -25.94
C PRO A 107 12.07 23.31 -25.91
N ASN A 108 13.19 23.31 -25.19
CA ASN A 108 14.12 24.43 -25.19
C ASN A 108 14.89 24.44 -26.52
N ILE A 109 14.54 25.38 -27.39
CA ILE A 109 15.23 25.68 -28.64
C ILE A 109 16.47 26.49 -28.29
N ILE A 110 17.66 25.93 -28.52
CA ILE A 110 18.90 26.69 -28.58
C ILE A 110 19.36 26.67 -30.05
N LYS A 111 19.21 27.81 -30.72
CA LYS A 111 19.92 28.15 -31.95
C LYS A 111 21.29 28.71 -31.57
N VAL A 112 22.36 28.17 -32.14
CA VAL A 112 23.64 28.86 -32.37
C VAL A 112 24.07 28.50 -33.79
#